data_AF-A0A7W0UU47-F1
#
_entry.id   AF-A0A7W0UU47-F1
#
_cell.length_a   1.000
_cell.length_b   1.000
_cell.length_c   1.000
_cell.angle_alpha   90.00
_cell.angle_beta   90.00
_cell.angle_gamma   90.00
#
_symmetry.space_group_name_H-M   'P 1'
#
loop_
_entity.id
_entity.type
_entity.pdbx_description
1 polymer ?
#
loop_
_entity_poly.entity_id
_entity_poly.type
_entity_poly.pdbx_seq_one_letter_code
_entity_poly.pdbx_strand_id
1 'polypeptide(L)' 'MSREPLIDGHGRSIGDLRVSVTDRCNFRCQYCMPAEGLPWLERDDVLRFEEIERIVRVLVEMGVTDVRLTGGEPLVRRD' A
#
# COMPACT_ATOMS: atom_id res chain seq x y z
N MET A 1 -11.50 -6.32 -21.92
CA MET A 1 -10.98 -5.10 -22.60
C MET A 1 -9.69 -4.75 -21.88
N SER A 2 -8.55 -4.76 -22.56
CA SER A 2 -7.28 -4.35 -21.92
C SER A 2 -7.35 -2.87 -21.61
N ARG A 3 -7.12 -2.48 -20.36
CA ARG A 3 -7.05 -1.07 -19.98
C ARG A 3 -5.74 -0.48 -20.51
N GLU A 4 -5.72 0.82 -20.76
CA GLU A 4 -4.50 1.49 -21.20
C GLU A 4 -3.44 1.47 -20.09
N PRO A 5 -2.15 1.32 -20.45
CA PRO A 5 -1.06 1.37 -19.49
C PRO A 5 -0.99 2.70 -18.74
N LEU A 6 -0.65 2.65 -17.45
CA LEU A 6 -0.41 3.84 -16.64
C LEU A 6 0.90 4.51 -17.03
N ILE A 7 0.82 5.66 -17.72
CA ILE A 7 1.95 6.51 -18.07
C ILE A 7 1.79 7.85 -17.38
N ASP A 8 2.83 8.30 -16.67
CA ASP A 8 2.82 9.61 -16.02
C ASP A 8 3.19 10.77 -16.97
N GLY A 9 3.14 12.01 -16.47
CA GLY A 9 3.46 13.20 -17.27
C GLY A 9 4.92 13.29 -17.74
N HIS A 10 5.81 12.43 -17.23
CA HIS A 10 7.21 12.32 -17.67
C HIS A 10 7.43 11.14 -18.62
N GLY A 11 6.37 10.42 -19.01
CA GLY A 11 6.46 9.28 -19.92
C GLY A 11 6.93 7.99 -19.26
N ARG A 12 6.92 7.89 -17.92
CA ARG A 12 7.32 6.67 -17.20
C ARG A 12 6.12 5.73 -17.07
N SER A 13 6.34 4.45 -17.33
CA SER A 13 5.35 3.40 -17.08
C SER A 13 5.29 3.04 -15.59
N ILE A 14 4.10 3.03 -15.01
CA ILE A 14 3.88 2.64 -13.62
C ILE A 14 3.73 1.11 -13.56
N GLY A 15 4.82 0.42 -13.20
CA GLY A 15 4.85 -1.04 -13.05
C GLY A 15 4.76 -1.53 -11.59
N ASP A 16 5.08 -0.66 -10.63
CA ASP A 16 5.22 -1.02 -9.21
C ASP A 16 4.07 -0.46 -8.37
N LEU A 17 3.49 -1.30 -7.52
CA LEU A 17 2.47 -0.92 -6.55
C LEU A 17 2.91 -1.27 -5.13
N ARG A 18 3.13 -0.23 -4.32
CA ARG A 18 3.36 -0.38 -2.88
C ARG A 18 2.04 -0.24 -2.13
N VAL A 19 1.60 -1.32 -1.49
CA VAL A 19 0.39 -1.32 -0.66
C VAL A 19 0.80 -1.20 0.81
N SER A 20 0.41 -0.10 1.46
CA SER A 20 0.53 0.04 2.92
C SER A 20 -0.69 -0.60 3.57
N VAL A 21 -0.52 -1.76 4.21
CA VAL A 21 -1.65 -2.52 4.79
C VAL A 21 -1.97 -2.05 6.20
N THR A 22 -1.02 -1.49 6.93
CA THR A 22 -1.23 -0.96 8.28
C THR A 22 -0.25 0.16 8.53
N ASP A 23 -0.63 1.12 9.35
CA ASP A 23 0.27 2.12 9.91
C ASP A 23 1.03 1.61 11.15
N ARG A 24 0.51 0.59 11.84
CA ARG A 24 1.06 0.04 13.08
C ARG A 24 2.41 -0.65 12.88
N CYS A 25 3.30 -0.48 13.86
CA CYS A 25 4.61 -1.14 13.91
C CYS A 25 4.92 -1.61 15.34
N ASN A 26 5.54 -2.79 15.45
CA ASN A 26 6.03 -3.35 16.72
C ASN A 26 7.36 -2.71 17.19
N PHE A 27 8.01 -1.91 16.35
CA PHE A 27 9.24 -1.16 16.68
C PHE A 27 9.02 0.35 16.76
N ARG A 28 10.03 1.04 17.32
CA ARG A 28 10.12 2.50 17.50
C ARG A 28 11.47 3.02 16.99
N CYS A 29 11.71 2.80 15.70
CA CYS A 29 12.97 3.17 15.06
C CYS A 29 13.11 4.70 14.99
N GLN A 30 14.21 5.26 15.49
CA GLN A 30 14.41 6.72 15.60
C GLN A 30 14.17 7.51 14.31
N TYR A 31 14.49 6.94 13.14
CA TYR A 31 14.36 7.60 11.84
C TYR A 31 13.03 7.35 11.12
N CYS A 32 12.14 6.52 11.69
CA CYS A 32 10.92 6.05 11.02
C CYS A 32 9.69 6.18 11.92
N MET A 33 9.75 5.65 13.14
CA MET A 33 8.67 5.64 14.11
C MET A 33 9.19 6.21 15.45
N PRO A 34 8.95 7.49 15.76
CA PRO A 34 9.37 8.13 17.00
C PRO A 34 8.87 7.38 18.24
N ALA A 35 9.51 7.59 19.39
CA ALA A 35 9.19 6.85 20.62
C ALA A 35 7.76 7.14 21.10
N GLU A 36 7.30 8.37 20.92
CA GLU A 36 5.94 8.85 21.13
C GLU A 36 4.90 8.20 20.20
N GLY A 37 5.35 7.52 19.14
CA GLY A 37 4.51 6.91 18.12
C GLY A 37 3.91 7.93 17.14
N LEU A 38 3.03 7.44 16.27
CA LEU A 38 2.23 8.26 15.37
C LEU A 38 0.75 8.13 15.76
N PRO A 39 -0.09 9.13 15.45
CA PRO A 39 -1.53 8.97 15.58
C PRO A 39 -1.98 7.85 14.62
N TRP A 40 -2.41 6.73 15.19
CA TRP A 40 -2.88 5.60 14.40
C TRP A 40 -4.22 5.93 13.74
N LEU A 41 -4.42 5.44 12.53
CA LEU A 41 -5.70 5.44 11.85
C LEU A 41 -6.70 4.58 12.64
N GLU A 42 -7.95 5.04 12.63
CA GLU A 42 -9.06 4.20 13.07
C GLU A 42 -9.20 3.01 12.12
N ARG A 43 -9.71 1.88 12.64
CA ARG A 43 -9.76 0.64 11.87
C ARG A 43 -10.57 0.78 10.58
N ASP A 44 -11.62 1.60 10.61
CA ASP A 44 -12.53 1.83 9.49
C ASP A 44 -11.94 2.78 8.43
N ASP A 45 -10.85 3.49 8.76
CA ASP A 45 -10.11 4.33 7.81
C ASP A 45 -9.06 3.53 7.02
N VAL A 46 -8.79 2.29 7.42
CA VAL A 46 -7.87 1.39 6.72
C VAL A 46 -8.63 0.51 5.74
N LEU A 47 -8.17 0.47 4.48
CA LEU A 47 -8.77 -0.36 3.45
C LEU A 47 -8.86 -1.84 3.87
N ARG A 48 -10.03 -2.44 3.66
CA ARG A 48 -10.23 -3.88 3.81
C ARG A 48 -9.52 -4.65 2.70
N PHE A 49 -9.31 -5.95 2.90
CA PHE A 49 -8.62 -6.76 1.90
C PHE A 49 -9.36 -6.82 0.56
N GLU A 50 -10.69 -6.86 0.59
CA GLU A 50 -11.51 -6.88 -0.62
C GLU A 50 -11.35 -5.57 -1.41
N GLU A 51 -11.15 -4.46 -0.72
CA GLU A 51 -10.91 -3.15 -1.34
C GLU A 51 -9.51 -3.07 -1.93
N ILE A 52 -8.50 -3.56 -1.21
CA ILE A 52 -7.12 -3.68 -1.70
C ILE A 52 -7.08 -4.59 -2.93
N GLU A 53 -7.70 -5.77 -2.87
CA GLU A 53 -7.76 -6.73 -3.98
C GLU A 53 -8.41 -6.10 -5.22
N ARG A 54 -9.54 -5.39 -5.04
CA ARG A 54 -10.22 -4.70 -6.13
C ARG A 54 -9.32 -3.66 -6.79
N ILE A 55 -8.58 -2.88 -6.00
CA ILE A 55 -7.66 -1.87 -6.51
C ILE A 55 -6.48 -2.52 -7.24
N VAL A 56 -5.85 -3.52 -6.64
CA VAL A 56 -4.71 -4.25 -7.24
C VAL A 56 -5.12 -4.86 -8.58
N ARG A 57 -6.27 -5.54 -8.65
CA ARG A 57 -6.79 -6.14 -9.89
C ARG A 57 -6.95 -5.12 -11.01
N VAL A 58 -7.53 -3.95 -10.67
CA VAL A 58 -7.69 -2.83 -11.60
C VAL A 58 -6.33 -2.33 -12.11
N LEU A 59 -5.34 -2.20 -11.23
CA LEU A 59 -4.02 -1.66 -11.58
C LEU A 59 -3.18 -2.65 -12.39
N VAL A 60 -3.30 -3.96 -12.13
CA VAL A 60 -2.66 -5.02 -12.92
C VAL A 60 -3.18 -5.01 -14.36
N GLU A 61 -4.47 -4.79 -14.57
CA GLU A 61 -5.05 -4.61 -15.91
C GLU A 61 -4.49 -3.37 -16.65
N MET A 62 -3.84 -2.44 -15.94
CA MET A 62 -3.23 -1.21 -16.46
C MET A 62 -1.69 -1.27 -16.47
N GLY A 63 -1.08 -2.45 -16.33
CA GLY A 63 0.36 -2.64 -16.51
C GLY A 63 1.20 -2.73 -15.23
N VAL A 64 0.59 -2.71 -14.03
CA VAL A 64 1.30 -3.04 -12.79
C VAL A 64 1.67 -4.52 -12.77
N THR A 65 2.92 -4.83 -12.43
CA THR A 65 3.49 -6.19 -12.41
C THR A 65 4.15 -6.54 -11.08
N ASP A 66 4.66 -5.57 -10.30
CA ASP A 66 5.22 -5.78 -8.97
C ASP A 66 4.27 -5.21 -7.91
N VAL A 67 3.86 -6.05 -6.97
CA VAL A 67 3.03 -5.63 -5.83
C VAL A 67 3.77 -5.94 -4.54
N ARG A 68 4.10 -4.88 -3.79
CA ARG A 68 4.81 -4.96 -2.51
C ARG A 68 3.91 -4.60 -1.35
N LEU A 69 3.73 -5.53 -0.42
CA LEU A 69 3.02 -5.27 0.83
C LEU A 69 3.95 -4.65 1.87
N THR A 70 3.48 -3.58 2.49
CA THR A 70 4.25 -2.71 3.39
C THR A 70 3.33 -2.13 4.46
N GLY A 71 3.82 -1.22 5.29
CA GLY A 71 3.03 -0.56 6.31
C GLY A 71 3.90 0.27 7.23
N GLY A 72 3.58 0.21 8.53
CA GLY A 72 4.58 0.00 9.56
C GLY A 72 5.18 -1.40 9.42
N GLU A 73 4.77 -2.33 10.27
CA GLU A 73 5.14 -3.76 10.15
C GLU A 73 3.94 -4.55 9.60
N PRO A 74 3.98 -5.03 8.33
CA PRO A 74 2.87 -5.73 7.69
C PRO A 74 2.29 -6.89 8.51
N LEU A 75 3.14 -7.62 9.22
CA LEU A 75 2.75 -8.80 10.00
C LEU A 75 1.96 -8.47 11.27
N VAL A 76 1.86 -7.18 11.64
CA VAL A 76 1.03 -6.73 12.77
C VAL A 76 -0.45 -6.66 12.39
N ARG A 77 -0.77 -6.52 11.10
CA ARG A 77 -2.17 -6.51 10.64
C ARG A 77 -2.77 -7.90 10.81
N ARG A 78 -3.69 -8.03 11.77
CA ARG A 78 -4.53 -9.21 11.93
C ARG A 78 -5.71 -9.07 10.99
N ASP A 79 -5.74 -9.94 10.01
CA ASP A 79 -6.78 -10.06 9.00
C ASP A 79 -7.24 -8.69 8.42
#